data_AF-G3IH33-F1
#
_entry.id   AF-G3IH33-F1
#
_cell.length_a   1.000
_cell.length_b   1.000
_cell.length_c   1.000
_cell.angle_alpha   90.00
_cell.angle_beta   90.00
_cell.angle_gamma   90.00
#
_symmetry.space_group_name_H-M   'P 1'
#
loop_
_entity.id
_entity.type
_entity.pdbx_description
1 polymer ?
#
loop_
_entity_poly.entity_id
_entity_poly.type
_entity_poly.pdbx_seq_one_letter_code
_entity_poly.pdbx_strand_id
1 'polypeptide(L)'
;MGFPGPQGPYYCDVGADKAYGRDIMEAQSCACLFAGVKITGTNAEIVPAQWEFQIGPCGGICTGDHLWVARSIFHRVCEDFEVIATFDPKPIPGKYNGAGCHTNFSTKAMWEENGLKHIEEAIKKPSKQH
;
A
#
# COMPACT_ATOMS: atom_id res chain seq x y z
N MET A 1 -19.25 12.18 18.28
CA MET A 1 -18.27 11.69 17.29
C MET A 1 -17.36 12.85 16.93
N GLY A 2 -16.08 12.75 17.27
CA GLY A 2 -15.07 13.75 16.95
C GLY A 2 -14.24 13.29 15.75
N PHE A 3 -13.71 14.26 15.01
CA PHE A 3 -12.65 14.00 14.05
C PHE A 3 -11.33 13.82 14.80
N PRO A 4 -10.45 12.90 14.38
CA PRO A 4 -9.13 12.80 14.97
C PRO A 4 -8.36 14.12 14.76
N GLY A 5 -7.38 14.36 15.62
CA GLY A 5 -6.53 15.56 15.57
C GLY A 5 -5.86 15.74 14.20
N PRO A 6 -5.33 16.94 13.91
CA PRO A 6 -4.73 17.25 12.62
C PRO A 6 -3.67 16.23 12.20
N GLN A 7 -3.54 16.02 10.89
CA GLN A 7 -2.53 15.13 10.31
C GLN A 7 -1.12 15.55 10.74
N GLY A 8 -0.29 14.58 11.12
CA GLY A 8 1.07 14.83 11.60
C GLY A 8 1.66 13.65 12.37
N PRO A 9 1.10 13.26 13.52
CA PRO A 9 1.70 12.25 14.41
C PRO A 9 1.33 10.80 14.05
N TYR A 10 0.85 10.51 12.84
CA TYR A 10 0.31 9.17 12.52
C TYR A 10 1.24 8.37 11.59
N TYR A 11 1.94 9.06 10.69
CA TYR A 11 2.82 8.42 9.71
C TYR A 11 4.00 7.73 10.41
N CYS A 12 4.15 6.42 10.19
CA CYS A 12 5.19 5.58 10.78
C CYS A 12 5.31 5.69 12.33
N ASP A 13 4.26 6.10 13.03
CA ASP A 13 4.33 6.36 14.48
C ASP A 13 4.05 5.08 15.31
N VAL A 14 4.34 5.17 16.61
CA VAL A 14 4.16 4.12 17.63
C VAL A 14 3.46 4.74 18.84
N GLY A 15 2.43 4.06 19.35
CA GLY A 15 1.65 4.52 20.50
C GLY A 15 0.16 4.25 20.30
N ALA A 16 -0.55 3.97 21.40
CA ALA A 16 -1.99 3.67 21.38
C ALA A 16 -2.84 4.88 20.94
N ASP A 17 -2.29 6.09 21.06
CA ASP A 17 -2.89 7.36 20.66
C ASP A 17 -2.65 7.70 19.17
N LYS A 18 -1.89 6.86 18.45
CA LYS A 18 -1.41 7.17 17.09
C LYS A 18 -1.58 6.02 16.09
N ALA A 19 -1.19 4.81 16.48
CA ALA A 19 -1.14 3.64 15.60
C ALA A 19 -2.35 2.71 15.79
N TYR A 20 -3.48 3.10 15.22
CA TYR A 20 -4.73 2.35 15.31
C TYR A 20 -4.73 1.16 14.33
N GLY A 21 -5.01 -0.05 14.82
CA GLY A 21 -5.17 -1.24 13.98
C GLY A 21 -3.86 -1.95 13.60
N ARG A 22 -2.77 -1.74 14.35
CA ARG A 22 -1.48 -2.43 14.11
C ARG A 22 -1.62 -3.94 14.10
N ASP A 23 -2.42 -4.51 15.01
CA ASP A 23 -2.59 -5.97 15.12
C ASP A 23 -3.10 -6.60 13.81
N ILE A 24 -3.97 -5.89 13.08
CA ILE A 24 -4.49 -6.32 11.78
C ILE A 24 -3.36 -6.32 10.73
N MET A 25 -2.53 -5.29 10.70
CA MET A 25 -1.43 -5.19 9.73
C MET A 25 -0.32 -6.22 10.01
N GLU A 26 0.00 -6.48 11.27
CA GLU A 26 0.96 -7.53 11.66
C GLU A 26 0.43 -8.92 11.27
N ALA A 27 -0.85 -9.19 11.57
CA ALA A 27 -1.50 -10.44 11.22
C ALA A 27 -1.57 -10.65 9.69
N GLN A 28 -1.98 -9.62 8.95
CA GLN A 28 -2.00 -9.65 7.48
C GLN A 28 -0.61 -9.87 6.89
N SER A 29 0.42 -9.21 7.43
CA SER A 29 1.79 -9.38 6.97
C SER A 29 2.28 -10.81 7.17
N CYS A 30 2.06 -11.38 8.36
CA CYS A 30 2.41 -12.76 8.66
C CYS A 30 1.63 -13.75 7.78
N ALA A 31 0.33 -13.53 7.57
CA ALA A 31 -0.50 -14.38 6.71
C ALA A 31 -0.05 -14.33 5.24
N CYS A 32 0.31 -13.15 4.73
CA CYS A 32 0.86 -12.99 3.39
C CYS A 32 2.21 -13.71 3.24
N LEU A 33 3.12 -13.55 4.19
CA LEU A 33 4.41 -14.26 4.19
C LEU A 33 4.21 -15.77 4.21
N PHE A 34 3.32 -16.28 5.06
CA PHE A 34 3.00 -17.71 5.15
C PHE A 34 2.39 -18.25 3.85
N ALA A 35 1.51 -17.49 3.21
CA ALA A 35 0.88 -17.85 1.93
C ALA A 35 1.83 -17.74 0.73
N GLY A 36 3.07 -17.28 0.91
CA GLY A 36 4.03 -17.06 -0.18
C GLY A 36 3.71 -15.83 -1.03
N VAL A 37 2.89 -14.90 -0.53
CA VAL A 37 2.66 -13.60 -1.16
C VAL A 37 3.94 -12.77 -1.05
N LYS A 38 4.34 -12.12 -2.14
CA LYS A 38 5.53 -11.25 -2.20
C LYS A 38 5.29 -9.89 -1.53
N ILE A 39 4.92 -9.90 -0.25
CA ILE A 39 4.87 -8.70 0.57
C ILE A 39 6.29 -8.25 0.92
N THR A 40 6.59 -6.96 0.78
CA THR A 40 7.92 -6.39 1.02
C THR A 40 7.99 -5.43 2.18
N GLY A 41 6.84 -4.92 2.64
CA GLY A 41 6.81 -3.95 3.71
C GLY A 41 5.38 -3.53 4.05
N THR A 42 5.27 -2.82 5.17
CA THR A 42 4.07 -2.14 5.63
C THR A 42 4.46 -0.86 6.37
N ASN A 43 3.55 0.12 6.38
CA ASN A 43 3.70 1.32 7.20
C ASN A 43 2.33 1.91 7.56
N ALA A 44 2.28 2.62 8.69
CA ALA A 44 1.17 3.51 9.00
C ALA A 44 1.24 4.75 8.10
N GLU A 45 0.08 5.18 7.60
CA GLU A 45 -0.04 6.33 6.71
C GLU A 45 -0.39 7.62 7.47
N ILE A 46 -0.53 8.72 6.73
CA ILE A 46 -0.73 10.06 7.28
C ILE A 46 -2.08 10.21 8.01
N VAL A 47 -3.11 9.48 7.58
CA VAL A 47 -4.45 9.52 8.22
C VAL A 47 -4.54 8.44 9.31
N PRO A 48 -5.15 8.74 10.47
CA PRO A 48 -5.41 7.73 11.51
C PRO A 48 -6.14 6.52 10.96
N ALA A 49 -5.68 5.33 11.35
CA ALA A 49 -6.18 4.03 10.85
C ALA A 49 -5.97 3.78 9.34
N GLN A 50 -5.21 4.63 8.64
CA GLN A 50 -4.75 4.37 7.27
C GLN A 50 -3.41 3.62 7.32
N TRP A 51 -3.29 2.61 6.47
CA TRP A 51 -2.10 1.77 6.38
C TRP A 51 -1.77 1.48 4.92
N GLU A 52 -0.49 1.22 4.66
CA GLU A 52 0.02 0.76 3.38
C GLU A 52 0.72 -0.60 3.54
N PHE A 53 0.58 -1.46 2.53
CA PHE A 53 1.41 -2.65 2.35
C PHE A 53 1.92 -2.69 0.91
N GLN A 54 3.17 -3.12 0.73
CA GLN A 54 3.80 -3.16 -0.58
C GLN A 54 3.97 -4.60 -1.07
N ILE A 55 3.64 -4.83 -2.35
CA ILE A 55 3.81 -6.10 -3.05
C ILE A 55 4.87 -5.96 -4.13
N GLY A 56 5.91 -6.79 -4.12
CA GLY A 56 6.93 -6.76 -5.16
C GLY A 56 8.30 -7.31 -4.74
N PRO A 57 9.34 -7.06 -5.55
CA PRO A 57 9.21 -6.95 -7.00
C PRO A 57 8.60 -8.23 -7.58
N CYS A 58 7.61 -8.06 -8.47
CA CYS A 58 6.90 -9.14 -9.13
C CYS A 58 7.06 -9.02 -10.65
N GLY A 59 7.21 -10.16 -11.34
CA GLY A 59 7.35 -10.19 -12.80
C GLY A 59 5.99 -10.32 -13.47
N GLY A 60 5.66 -9.37 -14.35
CA GLY A 60 4.49 -9.46 -15.23
C GLY A 60 3.18 -9.74 -14.49
N ILE A 61 2.48 -10.80 -14.90
CA ILE A 61 1.14 -11.14 -14.42
C ILE A 61 1.09 -11.44 -12.91
N CYS A 62 2.17 -11.98 -12.33
CA CYS A 62 2.20 -12.37 -10.92
C CYS A 62 1.99 -11.19 -9.98
N THR A 63 2.29 -9.95 -10.41
CA THR A 63 2.01 -8.74 -9.61
C THR A 63 0.51 -8.62 -9.31
N GLY A 64 -0.34 -8.87 -10.30
CA GLY A 64 -1.79 -8.85 -10.14
C GLY A 64 -2.26 -9.97 -9.22
N ASP A 65 -1.76 -11.19 -9.44
CA ASP A 65 -2.12 -12.36 -8.63
C ASP A 65 -1.77 -12.16 -7.15
N HIS A 66 -0.54 -11.74 -6.85
CA HIS A 66 -0.10 -11.47 -5.49
C HIS A 66 -0.90 -10.33 -4.84
N LEU A 67 -1.18 -9.24 -5.57
CA LEU A 67 -1.94 -8.12 -5.03
C LEU A 67 -3.39 -8.52 -4.70
N TRP A 68 -4.06 -9.25 -5.58
CA TRP A 68 -5.44 -9.68 -5.35
C TRP A 68 -5.55 -10.66 -4.19
N VAL A 69 -4.63 -11.63 -4.10
CA VAL A 69 -4.57 -12.54 -2.96
C VAL A 69 -4.26 -11.78 -1.66
N ALA A 70 -3.33 -10.81 -1.69
CA ALA A 70 -3.04 -9.97 -0.52
C ALA A 70 -4.27 -9.21 -0.03
N ARG A 71 -5.06 -8.63 -0.95
CA ARG A 71 -6.33 -7.94 -0.62
C ARG A 71 -7.36 -8.89 -0.03
N SER A 72 -7.48 -10.10 -0.58
CA SER A 72 -8.39 -11.12 -0.04
C SER A 72 -8.00 -11.54 1.38
N ILE A 73 -6.70 -11.77 1.63
CA ILE A 73 -6.17 -12.05 2.96
C ILE A 73 -6.45 -10.88 3.90
N PHE A 74 -6.20 -9.65 3.47
CA PHE A 74 -6.44 -8.47 4.30
C PHE A 74 -7.90 -8.35 4.74
N HIS A 75 -8.85 -8.48 3.81
CA HIS A 75 -10.28 -8.50 4.18
C HIS A 75 -10.62 -9.64 5.12
N ARG A 76 -10.07 -10.84 4.90
CA ARG A 76 -10.34 -12.00 5.75
C ARG A 76 -9.79 -11.84 7.17
N VAL A 77 -8.63 -11.19 7.32
CA VAL A 77 -8.08 -10.81 8.63
C VAL A 77 -8.96 -9.74 9.26
N CYS A 78 -9.36 -8.70 8.53
CA CYS A 78 -10.27 -7.67 9.04
C CYS A 78 -11.60 -8.24 9.57
N GLU A 79 -12.15 -9.28 8.92
CA GLU A 79 -13.34 -10.00 9.39
C GLU A 79 -13.12 -10.63 10.78
N ASP A 80 -11.97 -11.24 11.04
CA ASP A 80 -11.66 -11.84 12.36
C ASP A 80 -11.52 -10.80 13.48
N PHE A 81 -11.14 -9.56 13.12
CA PHE A 81 -11.04 -8.43 14.04
C PHE A 81 -12.30 -7.55 14.07
N GLU A 82 -13.38 -7.97 13.41
CA GLU A 82 -14.66 -7.26 13.35
C GLU A 82 -14.56 -5.81 12.82
N VAL A 83 -13.66 -5.56 11.87
CA VAL A 83 -13.47 -4.25 11.23
C VAL A 83 -13.69 -4.30 9.73
N ILE A 84 -13.97 -3.13 9.14
CA ILE A 84 -14.13 -3.00 7.69
C ILE A 84 -12.90 -2.28 7.11
N ALA A 85 -12.26 -2.91 6.14
CA ALA A 85 -11.27 -2.28 5.28
C ALA A 85 -11.93 -1.69 4.03
N THR A 86 -11.49 -0.51 3.59
CA THR A 86 -11.91 0.12 2.35
C THR A 86 -10.72 0.50 1.49
N PHE A 87 -10.83 0.30 0.18
CA PHE A 87 -9.89 0.79 -0.83
C PHE A 87 -10.46 1.99 -1.60
N ASP A 88 -11.51 2.64 -1.07
CA ASP A 88 -12.01 3.90 -1.61
C ASP A 88 -10.88 4.95 -1.58
N PRO A 89 -10.63 5.68 -2.69
CA PRO A 89 -9.51 6.63 -2.77
C PRO A 89 -9.69 7.85 -1.86
N LYS A 90 -10.91 8.11 -1.36
CA LYS A 90 -11.24 9.23 -0.49
C LYS A 90 -12.33 8.84 0.52
N PRO A 91 -11.99 7.99 1.52
CA PRO A 91 -12.99 7.44 2.45
C PRO A 91 -13.53 8.50 3.42
N ILE A 92 -12.73 9.53 3.73
CA ILE A 92 -13.13 10.65 4.58
C ILE A 92 -13.09 11.95 3.76
N PRO A 93 -14.23 12.67 3.64
CA PRO A 93 -14.25 13.95 2.94
C PRO A 93 -13.44 15.03 3.68
N GLY A 94 -13.06 16.09 2.97
CA GLY A 94 -12.33 17.22 3.53
C GLY A 94 -10.81 17.10 3.43
N LYS A 95 -10.11 17.62 4.44
CA LYS A 95 -8.64 17.85 4.42
C LYS A 95 -7.79 16.59 4.62
N TYR A 96 -8.39 15.44 4.90
CA TYR A 96 -7.66 14.17 5.09
C TYR A 96 -7.04 13.68 3.79
N ASN A 97 -5.88 13.04 3.85
CA ASN A 97 -5.25 12.46 2.67
C ASN A 97 -6.11 11.34 2.05
N GLY A 98 -5.92 11.11 0.75
CA GLY A 98 -6.56 10.00 0.04
C GLY A 98 -5.75 8.71 0.13
N ALA A 99 -6.29 7.64 -0.42
CA ALA A 99 -5.62 6.36 -0.60
C ALA A 99 -5.26 6.17 -2.08
N GLY A 100 -4.00 5.84 -2.34
CA GLY A 100 -3.48 5.54 -3.68
C GLY A 100 -3.02 4.09 -3.80
N CYS A 101 -2.64 3.70 -5.02
CA CYS A 101 -1.98 2.42 -5.29
C CYS A 101 -0.78 2.68 -6.20
N HIS A 102 0.24 3.33 -5.65
CA HIS A 102 1.45 3.67 -6.40
C HIS A 102 2.07 2.42 -7.01
N THR A 103 2.33 2.47 -8.31
CA THR A 103 2.86 1.32 -9.07
C THR A 103 4.28 1.62 -9.51
N ASN A 104 5.24 0.97 -8.85
CA ASN A 104 6.63 0.97 -9.27
C ASN A 104 6.80 0.04 -10.48
N PHE A 105 7.50 0.50 -11.52
CA PHE A 105 7.69 -0.26 -12.75
C PHE A 105 9.14 -0.16 -13.22
N SER A 106 9.66 -1.26 -13.74
CA SER A 106 10.96 -1.29 -14.40
C SER A 106 11.00 -2.38 -15.47
N THR A 107 11.86 -2.22 -16.48
CA THR A 107 12.21 -3.25 -17.45
C THR A 107 13.67 -3.65 -17.28
N LYS A 108 14.08 -4.80 -17.83
CA LYS A 108 15.48 -5.26 -17.74
C LYS A 108 16.49 -4.17 -18.13
N ALA A 109 16.24 -3.44 -19.23
CA ALA A 109 17.11 -2.36 -19.70
C ALA A 109 17.24 -1.19 -18.70
N MET A 110 16.24 -0.96 -17.83
CA MET A 110 16.32 0.07 -16.80
C MET A 110 17.24 -0.30 -15.64
N TRP A 111 17.52 -1.60 -15.45
CA TRP A 111 18.44 -2.10 -14.42
C TRP A 111 19.89 -2.23 -14.91
N GLU A 112 20.10 -2.17 -16.23
CA GLU A 112 21.43 -2.28 -16.84
C GLU A 112 22.18 -0.93 -16.78
N GLU A 113 23.48 -0.95 -17.10
CA GLU A 113 24.31 0.26 -17.14
C GLU A 113 23.70 1.30 -18.10
N ASN A 114 23.68 2.57 -17.68
CA ASN A 114 22.99 3.66 -18.38
C ASN A 114 21.45 3.51 -18.49
N GLY A 115 20.84 2.65 -17.67
CA GLY A 115 19.40 2.40 -17.66
C GLY A 115 18.50 3.62 -17.37
N LEU A 116 19.05 4.69 -16.78
CA LEU A 116 18.34 5.96 -16.56
C LEU A 116 17.77 6.53 -17.86
N LYS A 117 18.48 6.39 -18.99
CA LYS A 117 18.00 6.81 -20.30
C LYS A 117 16.67 6.15 -20.66
N HIS A 118 16.53 4.86 -20.36
CA HIS A 118 15.29 4.11 -20.63
C HIS A 118 14.15 4.51 -19.68
N ILE A 119 14.46 4.93 -18.45
CA ILE A 119 13.48 5.48 -17.50
C ILE A 119 12.93 6.81 -18.04
N GLU A 120 13.79 7.73 -18.46
CA GLU A 120 13.39 9.02 -19.02
C GLU A 120 12.56 8.88 -20.30
N GLU A 121 12.94 7.94 -21.17
CA GLU A 121 12.17 7.61 -22.37
C GLU A 121 10.79 7.02 -22.02
N ALA A 122 10.71 6.17 -20.99
CA ALA A 122 9.47 5.57 -20.53
C ALA A 122 8.51 6.60 -19.95
N ILE A 123 8.97 7.59 -19.18
CA ILE A 123 8.13 8.66 -18.60
C ILE A 123 7.44 9.49 -19.70
N LYS A 124 8.12 9.74 -20.83
CA LYS A 124 7.59 10.55 -21.95
C LYS A 124 6.48 9.88 -22.75
N LYS A 125 6.28 8.56 -22.62
CA LYS A 125 5.25 7.83 -23.39
C LYS A 125 3.85 7.97 -22.77
N PRO A 126 3.64 7.69 -21.46
CA PRO A 126 2.37 7.90 -20.79
C PRO A 126 1.92 9.35 -20.79
N SER A 127 2.84 10.33 -20.77
CA SER A 127 2.46 11.75 -20.80
C SER A 127 1.66 12.16 -22.05
N LYS A 128 1.68 11.34 -23.11
CA LYS A 128 0.86 11.53 -24.33
C LYS A 128 -0.53 10.88 -24.26
N GLN A 129 -0.78 10.07 -23.22
CA GLN A 129 -2.01 9.31 -22.99
C GLN A 129 -2.61 9.62 -21.60
N HIS A 130 -2.12 10.68 -20.95
CA HIS A 130 -2.43 11.02 -19.57
C HIS A 130 -3.70 11.88 -19.46
#